data_AF-A0A950U1Y2-F1
#
_entry.id   AF-A0A950U1Y2-F1
#
_cell.length_a   1.000
_cell.length_b   1.000
_cell.length_c   1.000
_cell.angle_alpha   90.00
_cell.angle_beta   90.00
_cell.angle_gamma   90.00
#
_symmetry.space_group_name_H-M   'P 1'
#
loop_
_entity.id
_entity.type
_entity.pdbx_description
1 polymer ?
#
loop_
_entity_poly.entity_id
_entity_poly.type
_entity_poly.pdbx_seq_one_letter_code
_entity_poly.pdbx_strand_id
1 'polypeptide(L)' 'MATHSATAAVGSRAPDFTLSDAEGRKISLSEELAKGPAVLVFLRGFA' A
#
# COMPACT_ATOMS: atom_id res chain seq x y z
N MET A 1 0.34 -15.88 5.70
CA MET A 1 0.96 -14.56 5.95
C MET A 1 0.46 -14.09 7.29
N ALA A 2 1.36 -13.82 8.24
CA ALA A 2 0.95 -13.43 9.59
C ALA A 2 0.24 -12.07 9.57
N THR A 3 -0.96 -11.99 10.14
CA THR A 3 -1.71 -10.73 10.22
C THR A 3 -1.15 -9.90 11.37
N HIS A 4 -0.15 -9.06 11.09
CA HIS A 4 0.25 -8.01 12.00
C HIS A 4 -0.75 -6.85 11.83
N SER A 5 -1.76 -6.81 12.69
CA SER A 5 -2.73 -5.71 12.69
C SER A 5 -2.24 -4.64 13.66
N ALA A 6 -1.69 -3.56 13.10
CA ALA A 6 -1.39 -2.34 13.84
C ALA A 6 -2.16 -1.19 13.17
N THR A 7 -2.88 -0.40 13.97
CA THR A 7 -3.56 0.79 13.49
C THR A 7 -2.55 1.78 12.93
N ALA A 8 -2.75 2.25 11.69
CA ALA A 8 -1.90 3.28 11.11
C ALA A 8 -1.98 4.57 11.95
N ALA A 9 -0.83 5.15 12.27
CA ALA A 9 -0.71 6.37 13.06
C ALA A 9 0.13 7.42 12.32
N VAL A 10 -0.17 8.70 12.52
CA VAL A 10 0.62 9.80 11.93
C VAL A 10 2.06 9.73 12.44
N GLY A 11 3.02 9.94 11.55
CA GLY A 11 4.46 9.85 11.85
C GLY A 11 5.01 8.42 11.89
N SER A 12 4.16 7.39 11.89
CA SER A 12 4.62 6.01 11.72
C SER A 12 4.98 5.73 10.26
N ARG A 13 6.02 4.92 10.05
CA ARG A 13 6.38 4.47 8.70
C ARG A 13 5.30 3.51 8.20
N ALA A 14 4.74 3.79 7.03
CA ALA A 14 3.81 2.88 6.38
C ALA A 14 4.50 1.53 6.07
N PRO A 15 3.88 0.38 6.39
CA PRO A 15 4.39 -0.92 5.99
C PRO A 15 4.49 -1.01 4.47
N ASP A 16 5.59 -1.55 3.95
CA ASP A 16 5.74 -1.76 2.52
C ASP A 16 4.89 -2.95 2.06
N PHE A 17 4.36 -2.85 0.85
CA PHE A 17 3.59 -3.90 0.21
C PHE A 17 3.71 -3.79 -1.31
N THR A 18 3.51 -4.92 -1.97
CA THR A 18 3.44 -4.99 -3.44
C THR A 18 2.11 -5.62 -3.85
N LEU A 19 1.34 -4.90 -4.67
CA LEU A 19 0.06 -5.36 -5.22
C LEU A 19 0.14 -5.46 -6.74
N SER A 20 -0.78 -6.23 -7.33
CA SER A 20 -1.02 -6.18 -8.77
C SER A 20 -2.04 -5.08 -9.07
N ASP A 21 -1.79 -4.28 -10.11
CA ASP A 21 -2.80 -3.39 -10.67
C ASP A 21 -3.80 -4.14 -11.57
N ALA A 22 -4.73 -3.40 -12.19
CA ALA A 22 -5.76 -3.96 -13.06
C ALA A 22 -5.20 -4.67 -14.32
N GLU A 23 -4.00 -4.28 -14.78
CA GLU A 23 -3.32 -4.92 -15.89
C GLU A 23 -2.36 -6.04 -15.44
N GLY A 24 -2.34 -6.36 -14.13
CA GLY A 24 -1.49 -7.39 -13.54
C GLY A 24 -0.06 -6.96 -13.24
N ARG A 25 0.30 -5.69 -13.50
CA ARG A 25 1.64 -5.16 -13.23
C ARG A 25 1.85 -5.04 -11.72
N LYS A 26 3.07 -5.31 -11.26
CA LYS A 26 3.42 -5.19 -9.84
C LYS A 26 3.75 -3.74 -9.50
N ILE A 27 3.13 -3.25 -8.43
CA ILE A 27 3.36 -1.92 -7.87
C ILE A 27 3.74 -2.08 -6.40
N SER A 28 4.87 -1.51 -6.01
CA SER A 28 5.36 -1.49 -4.62
C SER A 28 5.18 -0.11 -4.01
N LEU A 29 4.71 -0.03 -2.76
CA LEU A 29 4.54 1.26 -2.07
C LEU A 29 5.87 2.04 -1.97
N SER A 30 6.98 1.35 -1.66
CA SER A 30 8.30 1.97 -1.58
C SER A 30 8.78 2.61 -2.89
N GLU A 31 8.47 1.99 -4.03
CA GLU A 31 8.80 2.52 -5.36
C GLU A 31 7.98 3.77 -5.69
N GLU A 32 6.69 3.80 -5.34
CA GLU A 32 5.84 4.97 -5.55
C GLU A 32 6.24 6.13 -4.64
N LEU A 33 6.58 5.85 -3.38
CA LEU A 33 7.07 6.88 -2.45
C LEU A 33 8.41 7.51 -2.89
N ALA A 34 9.26 6.75 -3.60
CA ALA A 34 10.49 7.28 -4.16
C ALA A 34 10.25 8.29 -5.30
N LYS A 35 9.10 8.19 -5.98
CA LYS A 35 8.68 9.14 -7.03
C LYS A 35 8.03 10.40 -6.44
N GLY A 36 7.42 10.29 -5.26
CA GLY A 36 6.81 11.41 -4.54
C GLY A 36 5.77 10.98 -3.51
N PRO A 37 5.05 11.94 -2.90
CA PRO A 37 3.98 11.63 -1.95
C PRO A 37 2.89 10.77 -2.59
N ALA A 38 2.44 9.75 -1.88
CA ALA A 38 1.38 8.85 -2.32
C ALA A 38 0.14 8.96 -1.42
N VAL A 39 -1.04 8.82 -2.00
CA VAL A 39 -2.32 8.70 -1.28
C VAL A 39 -2.84 7.29 -1.43
N LEU A 40 -3.14 6.62 -0.31
CA LEU A 40 -3.73 5.29 -0.30
C LEU A 40 -5.24 5.38 -0.08
N VAL A 41 -6.00 4.75 -0.97
CA VAL A 41 -7.46 4.62 -0.86
C VAL A 41 -7.80 3.15 -0.70
N PHE A 42 -8.34 2.77 0.46
CA PHE A 42 -8.80 1.41 0.72
C PHE A 42 -10.27 1.28 0.32
N LEU A 43 -10.53 0.61 -0.80
CA LEU A 43 -11.88 0.34 -1.28
C LEU A 43 -12.43 -0.94 -0.65
N ARG A 44 -13.71 -0.92 -0.28
CA ARG A 44 -14.44 -2.12 0.12
C ARG A 44 -15.24 -2.66 -1.06
N GLY A 45 -15.05 -3.94 -1.39
CA GLY A 45 -15.88 -4.63 -2.38
C GLY A 45 -15.46 -4.42 -3.84
N PHE A 46 -14.19 -4.10 -4.10
CA PHE A 46 -13.64 -4.20 -5.45
C PHE A 46 -13.58 -5.70 -5.83
N ALA A 47 -14.31 -6.08 -6.87
CA ALA A 47 -14.41 -7.44 -7.39
C ALA A 47 -13.72 -7.53 -8.75
#